data_AF-A0A959BJN5-F1
#
_entry.id   AF-A0A959BJN5-F1
#
_cell.length_a   1.000
_cell.length_b   1.000
_cell.length_c   1.000
_cell.angle_alpha   90.00
_cell.angle_beta   90.00
_cell.angle_gamma   90.00
#
_symmetry.space_group_name_H-M   'P 1'
#
loop_
_entity.id
_entity.type
_entity.pdbx_description
1 polymer ?
#
loop_
_entity_poly.entity_id
_entity_poly.type
_entity_poly.pdbx_seq_one_letter_code
_entity_poly.pdbx_strand_id
1 'polypeptide(L)'
;MEKHLLLFILFALVMLSHSAAQGCLPDGITFTTQGQVDSFRVNYPGCTEIEGSLTISGEDITHLDSLMGILSVASSLVVDNCDALLSLDGLHYIESARALTISGNDNLISLEGLEGLTGIIN
;
A
#
# COMPACT_ATOMS: atom_id res chain seq x y z
N MET A 1 25.55 -36.21 15.87
CA MET A 1 25.56 -34.97 15.06
C MET A 1 24.58 -35.04 13.90
N GLU A 2 24.57 -36.11 13.09
CA GLU A 2 23.72 -36.21 11.88
C GLU A 2 22.21 -36.10 12.13
N LYS A 3 21.70 -36.67 13.23
CA LYS A 3 20.27 -36.61 13.58
C LYS A 3 19.79 -35.21 13.97
N HIS A 4 20.66 -34.39 14.57
CA HIS A 4 20.35 -33.01 14.92
C HIS A 4 20.44 -32.09 13.70
N LEU A 5 21.33 -32.38 12.75
CA LEU A 5 21.45 -31.68 11.49
C LEU A 5 20.18 -31.87 10.63
N LEU A 6 19.65 -33.09 10.55
CA LEU A 6 18.38 -33.38 9.86
C LEU A 6 17.18 -32.69 10.50
N LEU A 7 17.13 -32.61 11.84
CA LEU A 7 16.06 -31.92 12.56
C LEU A 7 16.09 -30.40 12.35
N PHE A 8 17.29 -29.82 12.27
CA PHE A 8 17.50 -28.39 11.98
C PHE A 8 17.13 -28.03 10.53
N ILE A 9 17.47 -28.90 9.56
CA ILE A 9 17.10 -28.71 8.16
C ILE A 9 15.58 -28.80 7.98
N LEU A 10 14.91 -29.74 8.66
CA LEU A 10 13.45 -29.86 8.63
C LEU A 10 12.76 -28.63 9.22
N PHE A 11 13.28 -28.07 10.31
CA PHE A 11 12.77 -26.83 10.91
C PHE A 11 12.98 -25.60 10.02
N ALA A 12 14.14 -25.49 9.36
CA ALA A 12 14.43 -24.41 8.40
C ALA A 12 13.53 -24.48 7.15
N LEU A 13 13.21 -25.69 6.66
CA LEU A 13 12.29 -25.89 5.54
C LEU A 13 10.84 -25.50 5.87
N VAL A 14 10.41 -25.66 7.12
CA VAL A 14 9.09 -25.24 7.59
C VAL A 14 8.98 -23.71 7.73
N MET A 15 10.09 -23.01 7.99
CA MET A 15 10.13 -21.53 8.01
C MET A 15 10.06 -20.91 6.60
N LEU A 16 10.42 -21.66 5.55
CA LEU A 16 10.34 -21.20 4.15
C LEU A 16 8.89 -21.21 3.60
N SER A 17 7.93 -21.79 4.32
CA SER A 17 6.53 -21.89 3.88
C SER A 17 5.58 -20.96 4.64
N HIS A 18 6.08 -20.03 5.44
CA HIS A 18 5.24 -19.03 6.12
C HIS A 18 5.03 -17.79 5.24
N SER A 19 4.65 -18.00 3.97
CA SER A 19 3.86 -16.99 3.26
C SER A 19 2.44 -17.11 3.77
N ALA A 20 2.23 -16.76 5.04
CA ALA A 20 0.89 -16.56 5.52
C ALA A 20 0.30 -15.46 4.64
N ALA A 21 -0.75 -15.78 3.89
CA ALA A 21 -1.72 -14.82 3.42
C ALA A 21 -2.44 -14.22 4.64
N GLN A 22 -1.66 -13.59 5.53
CA GLN A 22 -2.18 -12.66 6.49
C GLN A 22 -2.76 -11.54 5.62
N GLY A 23 -4.05 -11.29 5.78
CA GLY A 23 -4.75 -10.26 5.03
C GLY A 23 -3.93 -8.99 4.97
N CYS A 24 -3.82 -8.39 3.79
CA CYS A 24 -2.95 -7.23 3.68
C CYS A 24 -3.66 -6.01 4.27
N LEU A 25 -3.17 -5.60 5.44
CA LEU A 25 -3.59 -4.39 6.14
C LEU A 25 -5.11 -4.34 6.38
N PRO A 26 -5.70 -5.30 7.15
CA PRO A 26 -7.13 -5.31 7.47
C PRO A 26 -7.59 -4.06 8.22
N ASP A 27 -6.69 -3.47 9.02
CA ASP A 27 -6.96 -2.23 9.74
C ASP A 27 -6.60 -0.97 8.91
N GLY A 28 -6.10 -1.16 7.69
CA GLY A 28 -5.62 -0.09 6.82
C GLY A 28 -4.20 0.36 7.12
N ILE A 29 -3.79 1.43 6.47
CA ILE A 29 -2.47 2.03 6.60
C ILE A 29 -2.56 3.55 6.46
N THR A 30 -1.72 4.27 7.19
CA THR A 30 -1.56 5.72 7.08
C THR A 30 -0.11 6.06 6.84
N PHE A 31 0.16 6.75 5.75
CA PHE A 31 1.46 7.32 5.42
C PHE A 31 1.48 8.80 5.80
N THR A 32 2.41 9.18 6.67
CA THR A 32 2.62 10.58 7.10
C THR A 32 4.00 11.10 6.72
N THR A 33 4.83 10.27 6.07
CA THR A 33 6.19 10.62 5.64
C THR A 33 6.55 9.91 4.34
N GLN A 34 7.45 10.50 3.52
CA GLN A 34 7.93 9.85 2.29
C GLN A 34 8.61 8.51 2.58
N GLY A 35 9.41 8.43 3.65
CA GLY A 35 10.12 7.21 4.02
C GLY A 35 9.20 6.01 4.31
N GLN A 36 7.98 6.25 4.81
CA GLN A 36 7.00 5.18 5.00
C GLN A 36 6.44 4.69 3.65
N VAL A 37 6.17 5.60 2.71
CA VAL A 37 5.74 5.25 1.34
C VAL A 37 6.83 4.41 0.68
N ASP A 38 8.08 4.88 0.71
CA ASP A 38 9.24 4.22 0.09
C ASP A 38 9.49 2.81 0.64
N SER A 39 9.18 2.61 1.93
CA SER A 39 9.35 1.33 2.61
C SER A 39 8.18 0.37 2.40
N PHE A 40 7.09 0.78 1.74
CA PHE A 40 5.87 -0.02 1.65
C PHE A 40 6.11 -1.42 1.10
N ARG A 41 6.82 -1.53 -0.04
CA ARG A 41 7.10 -2.84 -0.67
C ARG A 41 8.09 -3.71 0.09
N VAL A 42 8.89 -3.09 0.96
CA VAL A 42 9.80 -3.81 1.87
C VAL A 42 9.02 -4.37 3.06
N ASN A 43 8.10 -3.58 3.61
CA ASN A 43 7.34 -3.94 4.81
C ASN A 43 6.14 -4.86 4.50
N TYR A 44 5.55 -4.72 3.32
CA TYR A 44 4.36 -5.45 2.86
C TYR A 44 4.61 -6.12 1.50
N PRO A 45 5.59 -7.04 1.41
CA PRO A 45 5.94 -7.68 0.16
C PRO A 45 4.75 -8.46 -0.41
N GLY A 46 4.45 -8.23 -1.68
CA GLY A 46 3.35 -8.92 -2.38
C GLY A 46 1.94 -8.43 -2.05
N CYS A 47 1.78 -7.39 -1.23
CA CYS A 47 0.46 -6.81 -0.98
C CYS A 47 -0.09 -6.14 -2.26
N THR A 48 -1.22 -6.64 -2.75
CA THR A 48 -1.92 -6.09 -3.91
C THR A 48 -3.30 -5.53 -3.57
N GLU A 49 -3.82 -5.79 -2.38
CA GLU A 49 -5.14 -5.34 -1.93
C GLU A 49 -5.01 -4.84 -0.50
N ILE A 50 -5.48 -3.62 -0.23
CA ILE A 50 -5.52 -3.07 1.13
C ILE A 50 -6.91 -3.35 1.69
N GLU A 51 -7.00 -4.25 2.66
CA GLU A 51 -8.27 -4.70 3.24
C GLU A 51 -8.95 -3.63 4.14
N GLY A 52 -8.20 -2.61 4.56
CA GLY A 52 -8.71 -1.43 5.26
C GLY A 52 -8.69 -0.16 4.41
N SER A 53 -8.46 0.98 5.06
CA SER A 53 -8.29 2.27 4.38
C SER A 53 -6.83 2.52 4.00
N LEU A 54 -6.61 3.18 2.88
CA LEU A 54 -5.32 3.75 2.50
C LEU A 54 -5.39 5.27 2.69
N THR A 55 -4.66 5.78 3.69
CA THR A 55 -4.56 7.21 3.96
C THR A 55 -3.15 7.70 3.68
N ILE A 56 -3.03 8.77 2.91
CA ILE A 56 -1.78 9.47 2.60
C ILE A 56 -1.95 10.90 3.09
N SER A 57 -1.15 11.30 4.09
CA SER A 57 -1.29 12.58 4.75
C SER A 57 0.02 13.13 5.34
N GLY A 58 1.04 13.27 4.49
CA GLY A 58 2.35 13.81 4.87
C GLY A 58 2.75 14.96 3.97
N GLU A 59 3.09 16.11 4.58
CA GLU A 59 3.52 17.32 3.86
C GLU A 59 4.83 17.13 3.08
N ASP A 60 5.65 16.15 3.46
CA ASP A 60 6.93 15.80 2.81
C ASP A 60 6.79 14.72 1.72
N ILE A 61 5.58 14.20 1.47
CA ILE A 61 5.34 13.18 0.46
C ILE A 61 5.33 13.84 -0.93
N THR A 62 6.23 13.39 -1.79
CA THR A 62 6.49 13.92 -3.15
C THR A 62 6.14 12.93 -4.25
N HIS A 63 6.08 11.62 -3.95
CA HIS A 63 5.73 10.58 -4.92
C HIS A 63 5.12 9.35 -4.25
N LEU A 64 4.35 8.58 -5.02
CA LEU A 64 3.64 7.38 -4.55
C LEU A 64 4.10 6.09 -5.26
N ASP A 65 5.26 6.12 -5.93
CA ASP A 65 5.76 5.02 -6.78
C ASP A 65 5.78 3.65 -6.09
N SER A 66 6.07 3.59 -4.79
CA SER A 66 6.08 2.32 -4.06
C SER A 66 4.68 1.72 -3.87
N LEU A 67 3.61 2.49 -4.08
CA LEU A 67 2.23 2.00 -4.07
C LEU A 67 1.82 1.37 -5.41
N MET A 68 2.62 1.48 -6.48
CA MET A 68 2.34 0.85 -7.77
C MET A 68 2.11 -0.66 -7.61
N GLY A 69 0.97 -1.16 -8.10
CA GLY A 69 0.57 -2.56 -7.99
C GLY A 69 -0.43 -2.87 -6.86
N ILE A 70 -0.89 -1.86 -6.12
CA ILE A 70 -2.15 -1.97 -5.36
C ILE A 70 -3.31 -1.90 -6.35
N LEU A 71 -4.20 -2.88 -6.26
CA LEU A 71 -5.32 -3.11 -7.17
C LEU A 71 -6.66 -2.70 -6.55
N SER A 72 -6.80 -2.79 -5.22
CA SER A 72 -8.02 -2.42 -4.52
C SER A 72 -7.75 -1.89 -3.12
N VAL A 73 -8.65 -1.02 -2.66
CA VAL A 73 -8.73 -0.53 -1.27
C VAL A 73 -10.13 -0.85 -0.78
N ALA A 74 -10.28 -1.80 0.15
CA ALA A 74 -11.60 -2.27 0.55
C ALA A 74 -12.40 -1.24 1.36
N SER A 75 -11.76 -0.19 1.89
CA SER A 75 -12.44 0.94 2.55
C SER A 75 -12.20 2.27 1.82
N SER A 76 -11.59 3.26 2.47
CA SER A 76 -11.42 4.60 1.89
C SER A 76 -10.02 4.78 1.32
N LEU A 77 -9.93 5.36 0.13
CA LEU A 77 -8.71 5.97 -0.41
C LEU A 77 -8.72 7.46 -0.06
N VAL A 78 -7.76 7.90 0.74
CA VAL A 78 -7.66 9.28 1.23
C VAL A 78 -6.29 9.85 0.90
N VAL A 79 -6.26 11.00 0.23
CA VAL A 79 -5.05 11.82 -0.01
C VAL A 79 -5.32 13.22 0.52
N ASP A 80 -4.73 13.54 1.66
CA ASP A 80 -5.06 14.75 2.42
C ASP A 80 -3.80 15.49 2.88
N ASN A 81 -3.72 16.82 2.73
CA ASN A 81 -2.59 17.60 3.26
C ASN A 81 -1.21 17.15 2.75
N CYS A 82 -1.10 16.85 1.45
CA CYS A 82 0.14 16.45 0.77
C CYS A 82 0.62 17.53 -0.20
N ASP A 83 0.94 18.73 0.31
CA ASP A 83 1.30 19.88 -0.52
C ASP A 83 2.55 19.69 -1.38
N ALA A 84 3.47 18.79 -1.02
CA ALA A 84 4.64 18.48 -1.85
C ALA A 84 4.34 17.52 -3.01
N LEU A 85 3.15 16.92 -3.06
CA LEU A 85 2.74 15.94 -4.05
C LEU A 85 2.16 16.64 -5.29
N LEU A 86 2.80 16.44 -6.44
CA LEU A 86 2.41 17.12 -7.70
C LEU A 86 1.48 16.29 -8.59
N SER A 87 1.49 14.96 -8.44
CA SER A 87 0.65 14.00 -9.16
C SER A 87 0.28 12.82 -8.26
N LEU A 88 -0.74 12.05 -8.65
CA LEU A 88 -1.12 10.81 -7.98
C LEU A 88 -0.45 9.59 -8.61
N ASP A 89 0.67 9.82 -9.31
CA ASP A 89 1.42 8.77 -9.97
C ASP A 89 1.87 7.72 -8.96
N GLY A 90 1.44 6.48 -9.19
CA GLY A 90 1.60 5.38 -8.26
C GLY A 90 0.28 4.70 -7.91
N LEU A 91 -0.85 5.41 -8.06
CA LEU A 91 -2.19 4.89 -7.76
C LEU A 91 -2.93 4.29 -8.98
N HIS A 92 -2.32 4.32 -10.17
CA HIS A 92 -2.93 3.97 -11.47
C HIS A 92 -3.64 2.61 -11.53
N TYR A 93 -3.21 1.66 -10.71
CA TYR A 93 -3.72 0.30 -10.73
C TYR A 93 -4.89 0.08 -9.76
N ILE A 94 -5.23 1.07 -8.92
CA ILE A 94 -6.34 0.92 -7.98
C ILE A 94 -7.65 0.99 -8.76
N GLU A 95 -8.34 -0.14 -8.86
CA GLU A 95 -9.58 -0.28 -9.62
C GLU A 95 -10.83 0.05 -8.81
N SER A 96 -10.76 -0.14 -7.49
CA SER A 96 -11.91 0.04 -6.60
C SER A 96 -11.55 0.58 -5.22
N ALA A 97 -12.44 1.44 -4.71
CA ALA A 97 -12.49 1.89 -3.33
C ALA A 97 -13.95 2.11 -2.90
N ARG A 98 -14.25 2.16 -1.61
CA ARG A 98 -15.62 2.50 -1.13
C ARG A 98 -15.85 3.98 -0.98
N ALA A 99 -14.78 4.74 -0.82
CA ALA A 99 -14.80 6.19 -0.81
C ALA A 99 -13.48 6.73 -1.34
N LEU A 100 -13.54 7.90 -1.98
CA LEU A 100 -12.37 8.68 -2.39
C LEU A 100 -12.46 10.05 -1.72
N THR A 101 -11.39 10.46 -1.04
CA THR A 101 -11.24 11.81 -0.51
C THR A 101 -9.89 12.37 -0.95
N ILE A 102 -9.92 13.54 -1.59
CA ILE A 102 -8.72 14.28 -2.00
C ILE A 102 -8.93 15.73 -1.55
N SER A 103 -8.17 16.18 -0.56
CA SER A 103 -8.35 17.50 0.07
C SER A 103 -7.02 18.09 0.53
N GLY A 104 -6.92 19.43 0.55
CA GLY A 104 -5.72 20.11 1.07
C GLY A 104 -4.42 19.72 0.39
N ASN A 105 -4.42 19.49 -0.93
CA ASN A 105 -3.20 19.20 -1.70
C ASN A 105 -2.94 20.37 -2.65
N ASP A 106 -2.43 21.49 -2.12
CA ASP A 106 -2.49 22.79 -2.79
C ASP A 106 -1.68 22.85 -4.10
N ASN A 107 -0.63 22.04 -4.22
CA ASN A 107 0.20 21.97 -5.43
C ASN A 107 -0.17 20.79 -6.37
N LEU A 108 -1.20 20.01 -6.05
CA LEU A 108 -1.64 18.90 -6.92
C LEU A 108 -2.28 19.46 -8.20
N ILE A 109 -1.64 19.20 -9.34
CA ILE A 109 -1.99 19.87 -10.62
C ILE A 109 -3.07 19.09 -11.38
N SER A 110 -3.13 17.77 -11.20
CA SER A 110 -4.07 16.89 -11.88
C SER A 110 -4.46 15.71 -10.99
N LEU A 111 -5.54 15.02 -11.38
CA LEU A 111 -5.93 13.71 -10.83
C LEU A 111 -5.39 12.57 -11.71
N GLU A 112 -4.38 12.85 -12.53
CA GLU A 112 -3.65 11.81 -13.26
C GLU A 112 -3.04 10.83 -12.25
N GLY A 113 -3.19 9.54 -12.52
CA GLY A 113 -2.89 8.46 -11.57
C GLY A 113 -4.12 7.76 -11.00
N LEU A 114 -5.35 8.24 -11.28
CA LEU A 114 -6.60 7.59 -10.83
C LEU A 114 -7.41 6.97 -11.98
N GLU A 115 -6.83 6.80 -13.16
CA GLU A 115 -7.52 6.28 -14.35
C GLU A 115 -8.05 4.86 -14.15
N GLY A 116 -7.39 4.08 -13.30
CA GLY A 116 -7.83 2.73 -12.93
C GLY A 116 -9.11 2.72 -12.11
N LEU A 117 -9.40 3.80 -11.35
CA LEU A 117 -10.50 3.82 -10.38
C LEU A 117 -11.85 3.93 -11.10
N THR A 118 -12.42 2.77 -11.42
CA THR A 118 -13.66 2.65 -12.20
C THR A 118 -14.89 2.39 -11.32
N GLY A 119 -14.70 2.10 -10.02
CA GLY A 119 -15.78 1.85 -9.08
C GLY A 119 -15.55 2.49 -7.71
N ILE A 120 -16.47 3.39 -7.33
CA ILE A 120 -16.77 3.66 -5.92
C ILE A 120 -17.87 2.70 -5.49
N ILE A 121 -17.48 1.65 -4.78
CA ILE A 121 -18.34 0.50 -4.48
C ILE A 121 -18.94 0.61 -3.07
N ASN A 122 -20.19 0.19 -2.88
CA ASN A 122 -20.87 0.28 -1.56
C ASN A 122 -20.71 -1.00 -0.74
#